data_AF-A0A2N1UI16-F1
#
_entry.id   AF-A0A2N1UI16-F1
#
_cell.length_a   1.000
_cell.length_b   1.000
_cell.length_c   1.000
_cell.angle_alpha   90.00
_cell.angle_beta   90.00
_cell.angle_gamma   90.00
#
_symmetry.space_group_name_H-M   'P 1'
#
loop_
_entity.id
_entity.type
_entity.pdbx_description
1 polymer ?
#
loop_
_entity_poly.entity_id
_entity_poly.type
_entity_poly.pdbx_seq_one_letter_code
_entity_poly.pdbx_strand_id
1 'polypeptide(L)' 'MSVFLTISGSLLFIASAAAHIYVRVKLRPKQGSDFDDIYWEFEDTHPGFAKYSRLLQITFAGIVIGTLLLFLALVF' A
#
# COMPACT_ATOMS: atom_id res chain seq x y z
N MET A 1 13.94 -21.97 12.28
CA MET A 1 13.16 -20.74 12.55
C MET A 1 13.29 -19.76 11.39
N SER A 2 14.53 -19.43 11.01
CA SER A 2 14.87 -18.46 9.96
C SER A 2 14.23 -18.80 8.60
N VAL A 3 14.23 -20.06 8.17
CA VAL A 3 13.57 -20.49 6.91
C VAL A 3 12.07 -20.14 6.86
N PHE A 4 11.36 -20.34 7.97
CA PHE A 4 9.93 -20.00 8.05
C PHE A 4 9.70 -18.49 7.95
N LEU A 5 10.52 -17.69 8.65
CA LEU A 5 10.48 -16.23 8.59
C LEU A 5 10.83 -15.71 7.19
N THR A 6 11.81 -16.32 6.53
CA THR A 6 12.20 -15.94 5.16
C THR A 6 11.08 -16.20 4.18
N ILE A 7 10.46 -17.40 4.21
CA ILE A 7 9.36 -17.74 3.29
C ILE A 7 8.15 -16.83 3.53
N SER A 8 7.70 -16.72 4.78
CA SER A 8 6.52 -15.92 5.13
C SER A 8 6.74 -14.42 4.89
N GLY A 9 7.90 -13.88 5.28
CA GLY A 9 8.28 -12.49 5.05
C GLY A 9 8.42 -12.15 3.57
N SER A 10 9.05 -13.03 2.78
CA SER A 10 9.18 -12.83 1.32
C SER A 10 7.82 -12.83 0.64
N LEU A 11 6.97 -13.80 0.97
CA LEU A 11 5.63 -13.90 0.40
C LEU A 11 4.78 -12.67 0.75
N LEU A 12 4.79 -12.25 2.03
CA LEU A 12 4.05 -11.09 2.48
C LEU A 12 4.54 -9.81 1.81
N PHE A 13 5.86 -9.63 1.71
CA PHE A 13 6.47 -8.47 1.07
C PHE A 13 6.11 -8.39 -0.41
N ILE A 14 6.27 -9.49 -1.17
CA ILE A 14 5.97 -9.53 -2.61
C ILE A 14 4.48 -9.28 -2.86
N ALA A 15 3.61 -9.98 -2.13
CA ALA A 15 2.16 -9.82 -2.29
C ALA A 15 1.72 -8.38 -1.97
N SER A 16 2.25 -7.81 -0.89
CA SER A 16 1.92 -6.44 -0.48
C SER A 16 2.47 -5.40 -1.44
N ALA A 17 3.69 -5.57 -1.95
CA ALA A 17 4.31 -4.69 -2.94
C ALA A 17 3.55 -4.72 -4.27
N ALA A 18 3.21 -5.91 -4.77
CA ALA A 18 2.41 -6.07 -5.99
C ALA A 18 1.02 -5.43 -5.83
N ALA A 19 0.36 -5.66 -4.69
CA ALA A 19 -0.92 -5.04 -4.38
C ALA A 19 -0.81 -3.51 -4.26
N HIS A 20 0.24 -3.00 -3.63
CA HIS A 20 0.47 -1.56 -3.49
C HIS A 20 0.63 -0.89 -4.86
N ILE A 21 1.45 -1.47 -5.74
CA ILE A 21 1.62 -1.00 -7.12
C ILE A 21 0.30 -1.08 -7.88
N TYR A 22 -0.43 -2.19 -7.76
CA TYR A 22 -1.73 -2.37 -8.41
C TYR A 22 -2.74 -1.29 -7.99
N VAL A 23 -2.87 -1.05 -6.67
CA VAL A 23 -3.74 0.00 -6.14
C VAL A 23 -3.30 1.35 -6.71
N ARG A 24 -2.00 1.67 -6.65
CA ARG A 24 -1.45 2.96 -7.08
C ARG A 24 -1.59 3.22 -8.59
N VAL A 25 -1.52 2.20 -9.43
CA VAL A 25 -1.62 2.37 -10.89
C VAL A 25 -3.06 2.29 -11.36
N LYS A 26 -3.85 1.33 -10.85
CA LYS A 26 -5.17 1.01 -11.40
C LYS A 26 -6.33 1.63 -10.64
N LEU A 27 -6.18 1.81 -9.32
CA LEU A 27 -7.22 2.40 -8.47
C LEU A 27 -6.96 3.87 -8.16
N ARG A 28 -5.86 4.45 -8.64
CA ARG A 28 -5.63 5.89 -8.53
C ARG A 28 -6.78 6.61 -9.25
N PRO A 29 -7.61 7.38 -8.52
CA PRO A 29 -8.66 8.16 -9.15
C PRO A 29 -8.03 9.09 -10.18
N LYS A 30 -8.53 9.06 -11.42
CA LYS A 30 -8.08 9.97 -12.48
C LYS A 30 -8.39 11.40 -12.02
N GLN A 31 -7.35 12.13 -11.60
CA GLN A 31 -7.32 13.59 -11.64
C GLN A 31 -7.37 13.99 -13.11
N GLY A 32 -8.54 13.90 -13.75
CA GLY A 32 -8.73 14.48 -15.07
C GLY A 32 -8.75 15.98 -14.89
N SER A 33 -7.62 16.65 -15.16
CA SER A 33 -7.37 18.03 -15.65
C SER A 33 -8.28 19.22 -15.32
N ASP A 34 -9.33 19.05 -14.52
CA ASP A 34 -10.38 20.04 -14.19
C ASP A 34 -10.51 20.20 -12.66
N PHE A 35 -9.71 19.43 -11.90
CA PHE A 35 -9.75 19.39 -10.43
C PHE A 35 -8.61 20.13 -9.74
N ASP A 36 -7.57 20.54 -10.49
CA ASP A 36 -6.42 21.23 -9.89
C ASP A 36 -6.67 22.74 -9.68
N ASP A 37 -7.69 23.32 -10.34
CA ASP A 37 -7.92 24.78 -10.29
C ASP A 37 -9.11 25.26 -9.44
N ILE A 38 -10.01 24.40 -8.94
CA ILE A 38 -11.28 24.87 -8.34
C ILE A 38 -11.64 24.34 -6.93
N TYR A 39 -11.05 23.26 -6.42
CA TYR A 39 -11.54 22.67 -5.16
C TYR A 39 -10.46 22.54 -4.07
N TRP A 40 -10.20 23.65 -3.39
CA TRP A 40 -9.41 23.69 -2.15
C TRP A 40 -10.25 23.69 -0.86
N GLU A 41 -11.58 23.58 -0.93
CA GLU A 41 -12.42 24.02 0.20
C GLU A 41 -13.46 23.03 0.76
N PHE A 42 -13.50 21.77 0.31
CA PHE A 42 -14.40 20.79 0.94
C PHE A 42 -13.72 19.45 1.21
N GLU A 43 -13.40 19.30 2.49
CA GLU A 43 -12.79 18.19 3.21
C GLU A 43 -13.73 16.96 3.34
N ASP A 44 -14.68 16.79 2.40
CA ASP A 44 -15.47 15.57 2.28
C ASP A 44 -14.77 14.64 1.30
N THR A 45 -13.85 13.86 1.84
CA THR A 45 -13.10 12.83 1.13
C THR A 45 -14.06 12.01 0.27
N HIS A 46 -14.04 12.23 -1.05
CA HIS A 46 -14.83 11.44 -1.99
C HIS A 46 -14.71 9.96 -1.62
N PRO A 47 -15.81 9.19 -1.51
CA PRO A 47 -15.77 7.84 -0.95
C PRO A 47 -14.81 6.90 -1.72
N GLY A 48 -14.59 7.18 -3.01
CA GLY A 48 -13.55 6.51 -3.82
C GLY A 48 -12.11 6.80 -3.37
N PHE A 49 -11.82 8.04 -2.98
CA PHE A 49 -10.52 8.47 -2.42
C PHE A 49 -10.28 7.89 -1.01
N ALA A 50 -11.33 7.83 -0.17
CA ALA A 50 -11.25 7.19 1.15
C ALA A 50 -10.92 5.69 1.03
N LYS A 51 -11.55 4.99 0.07
CA LYS A 51 -11.29 3.57 -0.19
C LYS A 51 -9.89 3.35 -0.76
N TYR A 52 -9.47 4.19 -1.71
CA TYR A 52 -8.14 4.15 -2.30
C TYR A 52 -7.05 4.36 -1.25
N SER A 53 -7.17 5.40 -0.42
CA SER A 53 -6.19 5.71 0.63
C SER A 53 -6.07 4.59 1.67
N ARG A 54 -7.20 4.02 2.13
CA ARG A 54 -7.19 2.86 3.05
C ARG A 54 -6.49 1.64 2.45
N LEU A 55 -6.79 1.30 1.19
CA LEU A 55 -6.11 0.18 0.51
C LEU A 55 -4.60 0.43 0.35
N LEU A 56 -4.22 1.68 0.06
CA LEU A 56 -2.82 2.07 -0.05
C LEU A 56 -2.09 1.94 1.30
N GLN A 57 -2.73 2.36 2.40
CA GLN A 57 -2.20 2.23 3.76
C GLN A 57 -2.06 0.76 4.18
N ILE A 58 -3.06 -0.08 3.91
CA ILE A 58 -3.01 -1.51 4.25
C ILE A 58 -1.88 -2.21 3.49
N THR A 59 -1.78 -1.99 2.18
CA THR A 59 -0.71 -2.59 1.36
C THR A 59 0.67 -2.09 1.80
N PHE A 60 0.80 -0.82 2.18
CA PHE A 60 2.03 -0.27 2.72
C PHE A 60 2.40 -0.89 4.09
N ALA A 61 1.43 -1.03 4.99
CA ALA A 61 1.65 -1.71 6.27
C ALA A 61 2.11 -3.17 6.07
N GLY A 62 1.52 -3.87 5.09
CA GLY A 62 1.94 -5.22 4.70
C GLY A 62 3.39 -5.29 4.20
N ILE A 63 3.85 -4.29 3.43
CA ILE A 63 5.26 -4.17 3.02
C ILE A 63 6.15 -4.02 4.26
N VAL A 64 5.81 -3.10 5.17
CA VAL A 64 6.59 -2.84 6.39
C VAL A 64 6.71 -4.10 7.25
N ILE A 65 5.59 -4.80 7.49
CA ILE A 65 5.58 -6.05 8.25
C ILE A 65 6.41 -7.12 7.55
N GLY A 66 6.29 -7.25 6.22
CA GLY A 66 7.08 -8.21 5.43
C GLY A 66 8.58 -7.94 5.54
N THR A 67 8.98 -6.67 5.44
CA THR A 67 10.37 -6.25 5.63
C THR A 67 10.87 -6.53 7.06
N LEU A 68 10.05 -6.27 8.09
CA LEU A 68 10.42 -6.58 9.47
C LEU A 68 10.61 -8.09 9.70
N LEU A 69 9.76 -8.94 9.11
CA LEU A 69 9.91 -10.39 9.17
C LEU A 69 11.20 -10.87 8.50
N LEU A 70 11.54 -10.31 7.34
CA LEU A 70 12.79 -10.61 6.65
C LEU A 70 14.01 -10.14 7.45
N PHE A 71 13.91 -8.98 8.10
CA PHE A 71 14.96 -8.49 8.99
C PHE A 71 15.18 -9.43 10.18
N LEU A 72 14.10 -9.88 10.82
CA LEU A 72 14.16 -10.88 11.90
C LEU A 72 14.79 -12.18 11.42
N ALA A 73 14.47 -12.64 10.19
CA ALA A 73 15.07 -13.83 9.60
C ALA A 73 16.59 -13.71 9.36
N LEU A 74 17.09 -12.49 9.18
CA LEU A 74 18.52 -12.22 8.98
C LEU A 74 19.28 -12.15 10.30
N VAL A 75 18.62 -11.67 11.36
CA VAL A 75 19.19 -11.53 12.70
C VAL A 75 19.20 -12.85 13.48
N PHE A 76 18.20 -13.72 13.27
CA PHE A 76 17.98 -14.98 14.02
C PHE A 76 18.16 -16.24 13.16
#